data_AF-A0A5P9B7N9-F1
#
_entry.id   AF-A0A5P9B7N9-F1
#
_cell.length_a   1.000
_cell.length_b   1.000
_cell.length_c   1.000
_cell.angle_alpha   90.00
_cell.angle_beta   90.00
_cell.angle_gamma   90.00
#
_symmetry.space_group_name_H-M   'P 1'
#
loop_
_entity.id
_entity.type
_entity.pdbx_description
1 polymer ?
#
loop_
_entity_poly.entity_id
_entity_poly.type
_entity_poly.pdbx_seq_one_letter_code
_entity_poly.pdbx_strand_id
1 'polypeptide(L)' 'MKRASSAYRLQLIKEVATRRDRQRSNDPMANYIQTLLDNKDESDSSVERNHRFSGNHFDEHIGGWVSDHWGSK' A
#
# COMPACT_ATOMS: atom_id res chain seq x y z
N MET A 1 9.51 31.18 -8.58
CA MET A 1 10.44 30.19 -9.16
C MET A 1 10.90 29.17 -8.10
N LYS A 2 10.04 28.23 -7.67
CA LYS A 2 10.45 27.19 -6.69
C LYS A 2 11.07 25.93 -7.33
N ARG A 3 10.89 25.75 -8.66
CA ARG A 3 11.35 24.57 -9.42
C ARG A 3 12.83 24.59 -9.84
N ALA A 4 13.56 25.68 -9.56
CA ALA A 4 14.96 25.84 -9.97
C ALA A 4 15.96 25.86 -8.78
N SER A 5 15.48 25.66 -7.55
CA SER A 5 16.39 25.63 -6.39
C SER A 5 17.24 24.36 -6.42
N SER A 6 18.49 24.48 -5.99
CA SER A 6 19.41 23.34 -5.89
C SER A 6 18.83 22.22 -5.02
N ALA A 7 18.19 22.57 -3.90
CA ALA A 7 17.55 21.63 -2.98
C ALA A 7 16.42 20.84 -3.64
N TYR A 8 15.56 21.50 -4.43
CA TYR A 8 14.47 20.82 -5.15
C TYR A 8 15.00 19.81 -6.18
N ARG A 9 16.06 20.17 -6.92
CA ARG A 9 16.71 19.24 -7.85
C ARG A 9 17.32 18.04 -7.14
N LEU A 10 17.97 18.23 -5.99
CA LEU A 10 18.52 17.14 -5.19
C LEU A 10 17.42 16.22 -4.64
N GLN A 11 16.26 16.76 -4.24
CA GLN A 11 15.12 15.95 -3.84
C GLN A 11 14.60 15.08 -4.99
N LEU A 12 14.43 15.65 -6.19
CA LEU A 12 14.05 14.91 -7.40
C LEU A 12 15.05 13.79 -7.73
N ILE A 13 16.35 14.09 -7.70
CA ILE A 13 17.40 13.10 -7.95
C ILE A 13 17.34 11.98 -6.89
N LYS A 14 17.20 12.33 -5.61
CA LYS A 14 17.10 11.37 -4.51
C LYS A 14 15.89 10.46 -4.70
N GLU A 15 14.74 11.04 -5.04
CA GLU A 15 13.51 10.28 -5.28
C GLU A 15 13.69 9.27 -6.41
N VAL A 16 14.22 9.71 -7.56
CA VAL A 16 14.45 8.84 -8.73
C VAL A 16 15.49 7.75 -8.42
N ALA A 17 16.58 8.09 -7.72
CA ALA A 17 17.60 7.13 -7.32
C ALA A 17 17.02 6.04 -6.39
N THR A 18 16.27 6.47 -5.36
CA THR A 18 15.65 5.55 -4.38
C THR A 18 14.64 4.64 -5.04
N ARG A 19 13.82 5.16 -5.97
CA ARG A 19 12.87 4.35 -6.76
C ARG A 19 13.60 3.30 -7.60
N ARG A 20 14.72 3.66 -8.25
CA ARG A 20 15.51 2.72 -9.07
C ARG A 20 16.20 1.65 -8.24
N ASP A 21 16.78 2.01 -7.10
CA ASP A 21 17.43 1.03 -6.23
C ASP A 21 16.41 0.01 -5.69
N ARG A 22 15.20 0.47 -5.36
CA ARG A 22 14.08 -0.41 -4.96
C ARG A 22 13.65 -1.37 -6.09
N GLN A 23 13.59 -0.89 -7.33
CA GLN A 23 13.22 -1.71 -8.49
C GLN A 23 14.34 -2.66 -8.98
N ARG A 24 15.57 -2.51 -8.46
CA ARG A 24 16.70 -3.40 -8.76
C ARG A 24 16.79 -4.61 -7.84
N SER A 25 15.75 -4.88 -7.05
CA SER A 25 15.71 -6.09 -6.26
C SER A 25 15.70 -7.32 -7.17
N ASN A 26 16.62 -8.25 -6.93
CA ASN A 26 16.62 -9.56 -7.59
C ASN A 26 15.65 -10.55 -6.91
N ASP A 27 15.03 -10.16 -5.80
CA ASP A 27 14.06 -10.99 -5.11
C ASP A 27 12.67 -10.88 -5.76
N PRO A 28 12.10 -11.99 -6.27
CA PRO A 28 10.80 -11.96 -6.95
C PRO A 28 9.66 -11.53 -6.03
N MET A 29 9.73 -11.83 -4.72
CA MET A 29 8.71 -11.45 -3.76
C MET A 29 8.72 -9.94 -3.48
N ALA A 30 9.90 -9.33 -3.34
CA ALA A 30 10.08 -7.90 -3.20
C ALA A 30 9.54 -7.15 -4.41
N ASN A 31 9.80 -7.66 -5.63
CA ASN A 31 9.24 -7.09 -6.86
C ASN A 31 7.71 -7.22 -6.89
N TYR A 32 7.16 -8.35 -6.47
CA TYR A 32 5.71 -8.54 -6.38
C TYR A 32 5.05 -7.57 -5.39
N ILE A 33 5.57 -7.45 -4.17
CA ILE A 33 5.09 -6.47 -3.18
C ILE A 33 5.19 -5.05 -3.75
N GLN A 34 6.28 -4.76 -4.47
CA GLN A 34 6.48 -3.47 -5.10
C GLN A 34 5.39 -3.15 -6.12
N THR A 35 5.01 -4.12 -6.96
CA THR A 35 3.88 -3.96 -7.87
C THR A 35 2.56 -3.74 -7.14
N LEU A 36 2.33 -4.38 -5.99
CA LEU A 36 1.11 -4.16 -5.20
C LEU A 36 1.04 -2.74 -4.63
N LEU A 37 2.17 -2.19 -4.20
CA LEU A 37 2.26 -0.83 -3.67
C LEU A 37 2.13 0.23 -4.77
N ASP A 38 2.75 0.03 -5.92
CA ASP A 38 2.68 0.97 -7.05
C ASP A 38 1.30 0.97 -7.73
N ASN A 39 0.59 -0.17 -7.72
CA ASN A 39 -0.78 -0.27 -8.25
C ASN A 39 -1.85 0.21 -7.26
N LYS A 40 -1.48 0.60 -6.03
CA LYS A 40 -2.44 1.10 -5.03
C LYS A 40 -2.73 2.58 -5.26
N ASP A 41 -3.27 2.89 -6.44
CA ASP A 41 -3.91 4.17 -6.72
C ASP A 41 -5.45 3.97 -6.72
N GLU A 42 -6.11 4.77 -5.89
CA GLU A 42 -7.53 5.21 -5.96
C GLU A 42 -8.69 4.40 -5.33
N SER A 43 -8.56 3.17 -4.81
CA SER A 43 -9.79 2.40 -4.45
C SER A 43 -10.08 2.05 -2.99
N ASP A 44 -9.32 2.50 -1.98
CA ASP A 44 -9.45 1.88 -0.63
C ASP A 44 -9.67 2.82 0.56
N SER A 45 -10.05 4.07 0.33
CA SER A 45 -10.49 4.97 1.43
C SER A 45 -11.86 4.58 2.04
N SER A 46 -12.49 3.54 1.51
CA SER A 46 -13.74 2.97 2.03
C SER A 46 -13.51 1.95 3.15
N VAL A 47 -12.34 1.29 3.21
CA VAL A 47 -12.10 0.16 4.13
C VAL A 47 -11.97 0.65 5.57
N GLU A 48 -11.34 1.80 5.79
CA GLU A 48 -11.13 2.34 7.15
C GLU A 48 -12.43 2.81 7.82
N ARG A 49 -13.45 3.21 7.07
CA ARG A 49 -14.68 3.77 7.68
C ARG A 49 -15.60 2.74 8.33
N ASN A 50 -15.46 1.45 8.00
CA ASN A 50 -16.40 0.42 8.46
C ASN A 50 -15.73 -0.74 9.22
N HIS A 51 -14.42 -0.71 9.49
CA HIS A 51 -13.67 -1.85 10.05
C HIS A 51 -13.90 -3.17 9.30
N ARG A 52 -14.27 -3.07 8.02
CA ARG A 52 -14.62 -4.20 7.17
C ARG A 52 -13.60 -4.31 6.07
N PHE A 53 -12.93 -5.45 6.01
CA PHE A 53 -11.94 -5.75 4.99
C PHE A 53 -12.39 -6.99 4.21
N SER A 54 -12.74 -6.79 2.94
CA SER A 54 -13.03 -7.88 1.99
C SER A 54 -14.05 -8.92 2.50
N GLY A 55 -15.18 -8.46 3.05
CA GLY A 55 -16.22 -9.36 3.60
C GLY A 55 -15.81 -10.04 4.92
N ASN A 56 -14.86 -9.45 5.65
CA ASN A 56 -14.50 -9.83 7.00
C ASN A 56 -14.64 -8.60 7.92
N HIS A 57 -14.97 -8.84 9.18
CA HIS A 57 -15.05 -7.80 10.23
C HIS A 57 -14.26 -8.25 11.46
N PHE A 58 -13.77 -7.28 12.25
CA PHE A 58 -13.21 -7.59 13.55
C PHE A 58 -14.35 -7.78 14.56
N ASP A 59 -14.45 -8.98 15.14
CA ASP A 59 -15.38 -9.31 16.21
C ASP A 59 -14.66 -9.12 17.56
N GLU A 60 -15.04 -8.07 18.29
CA GLU A 60 -14.48 -7.78 19.62
C GLU A 60 -14.80 -8.85 20.67
N HIS A 61 -15.92 -9.58 20.51
CA HIS A 61 -16.31 -10.63 21.44
C HIS A 61 -15.38 -11.86 21.33
N ILE A 62 -14.94 -12.17 20.12
CA ILE A 62 -14.02 -13.27 19.83
C ILE A 62 -12.55 -12.79 19.86
N GLY A 63 -12.33 -11.47 19.76
CA GLY A 63 -11.01 -10.84 19.74
C GLY A 63 -10.26 -11.09 18.43
N GLY A 64 -10.97 -11.22 17.31
CA GLY A 64 -10.37 -11.65 16.05
C GLY A 64 -11.16 -11.25 14.81
N TRP A 65 -10.58 -11.49 13.64
CA TRP A 65 -11.23 -11.25 12.36
C TRP A 65 -12.11 -12.44 11.98
N VAL A 66 -13.37 -12.17 11.65
CA VAL A 66 -14.37 -13.19 11.25
C VAL A 66 -14.86 -12.88 9.84
N SER A 67 -15.03 -13.94 9.04
CA SER A 67 -15.62 -13.80 7.70
C SER A 67 -17.13 -13.73 7.77
N ASP A 68 -17.73 -12.79 7.03
CA ASP A 68 -19.19 -12.68 6.90
C ASP A 68 -19.82 -13.91 6.22
N HIS A 69 -19.02 -14.72 5.51
CA HIS A 69 -19.44 -15.97 4.88
C HIS A 69 -19.48 -17.15 5.85
N TRP A 70 -18.97 -16.98 7.08
CA TRP A 70 -18.94 -18.01 8.10
C TRP A 70 -20.33 -18.19 8.72
N GLY A 71 -21.19 -18.96 8.05
CA GLY A 71 -22.56 -19.27 8.50
C GLY A 71 -23.64 -19.13 7.44
N SER A 72 -23.31 -18.64 6.24
CA SER A 72 -24.20 -18.75 5.09
C SER A 72 -24.21 -20.21 4.62
N LYS A 73 -25.25 -20.96 5.02
CA LYS A 73 -25.60 -22.26 4.44
C LYS A 73 -26.38 -22.07 3.14
#